data_AF-A0A2E0Z858-F1
#
_entry.id   AF-A0A2E0Z858-F1
#
_cell.length_a   1.000
_cell.length_b   1.000
_cell.length_c   1.000
_cell.angle_alpha   90.00
_cell.angle_beta   90.00
_cell.angle_gamma   90.00
#
_symmetry.space_group_name_H-M   'P 1'
#
loop_
_entity.id
_entity.type
_entity.pdbx_description
1 polymer ?
#
loop_
_entity_poly.entity_id
_entity_poly.type
_entity_poly.pdbx_seq_one_letter_code
_entity_poly.pdbx_strand_id
1 'polypeptide(L)'
;MKTINPTPEKIMQQLASSASFVVDGIQVEATIDEAKLVFRYRLDAFSRPSKQQAVALLAKLNAYYTELHNTSEQFRTFIGSRQFTAELYVFSGHMDFSVATMDQNGVQWHVNLNE
;
A
#
# COMPACT_ATOMS: atom_id res chain seq x y z
N MET A 1 -15.52 -0.72 17.03
CA MET A 1 -14.17 -0.28 17.41
C MET A 1 -13.61 0.55 16.27
N LYS A 2 -13.17 1.78 16.50
CA LYS A 2 -12.45 2.56 15.46
C LYS A 2 -11.06 1.95 15.31
N THR A 3 -10.72 1.43 14.14
CA THR A 3 -9.35 1.04 13.83
C THR A 3 -8.51 2.32 13.85
N ILE A 4 -7.45 2.36 14.67
CA ILE A 4 -6.54 3.50 14.74
C ILE A 4 -5.37 3.18 13.83
N ASN A 5 -5.19 3.97 12.77
CA ASN A 5 -4.08 3.81 11.85
C ASN A 5 -2.75 4.15 12.56
N PRO A 6 -1.63 3.49 12.21
CA PRO A 6 -0.33 3.77 12.83
C PRO A 6 0.09 5.23 12.63
N THR A 7 0.84 5.78 13.58
CA THR A 7 1.40 7.13 13.46
C THR A 7 2.64 7.15 12.55
N PRO A 8 3.04 8.31 12.02
CA PRO A 8 4.24 8.44 11.20
C PRO A 8 5.51 7.87 11.85
N GLU A 9 5.73 8.11 13.14
CA GLU A 9 6.91 7.61 13.86
C GLU A 9 6.95 6.09 13.89
N LYS A 10 5.79 5.46 14.14
CA LYS A 10 5.66 4.00 14.16
C LYS A 10 5.93 3.40 12.78
N ILE A 11 5.43 4.04 11.72
CA ILE A 11 5.68 3.59 10.35
C ILE A 11 7.17 3.68 10.00
N MET A 12 7.84 4.79 10.32
CA MET A 12 9.28 4.93 10.06
C MET A 12 10.10 3.85 10.77
N GLN A 13 9.77 3.51 12.03
CA GLN A 13 10.43 2.43 12.77
C GLN A 13 10.18 1.04 12.13
N GLN A 14 8.95 0.79 11.68
CA GLN A 14 8.58 -0.47 11.05
C GLN A 14 9.24 -0.66 9.68
N LEU A 15 9.36 0.41 8.89
CA LEU A 15 10.02 0.39 7.57
C LEU A 15 11.49 0.00 7.63
N ALA A 16 12.15 0.17 8.77
CA ALA A 16 13.55 -0.20 8.98
C ALA A 16 13.77 -1.70 9.27
N SER A 17 12.73 -2.49 9.55
CA SER A 17 12.89 -3.86 10.10
C SER A 17 12.07 -4.94 9.40
N SER A 18 10.81 -4.65 9.05
CA SER A 18 9.87 -5.48 8.26
C SER A 18 8.49 -4.88 8.53
N ALA A 19 8.00 -4.03 7.62
CA ALA A 19 6.84 -3.19 7.92
C ALA A 19 5.53 -3.88 7.56
N SER A 20 4.97 -4.65 8.49
CA SER A 20 3.57 -5.07 8.40
C SER A 20 2.73 -4.32 9.44
N PHE A 21 1.63 -3.71 9.02
CA PHE A 21 0.75 -2.91 9.88
C PHE A 21 -0.69 -2.87 9.36
N VAL A 22 -1.64 -2.39 10.16
CA VAL A 22 -3.07 -2.35 9.78
C VAL A 22 -3.49 -0.93 9.45
N VAL A 23 -4.12 -0.71 8.30
CA VAL A 23 -4.71 0.58 7.88
C VAL A 23 -6.17 0.32 7.55
N ASP A 24 -7.11 1.03 8.17
CA ASP A 24 -8.56 0.92 7.89
C ASP A 24 -9.09 -0.53 7.82
N GLY A 25 -8.51 -1.41 8.66
CA GLY A 25 -8.87 -2.83 8.76
C GLY A 25 -8.20 -3.76 7.75
N ILE A 26 -7.30 -3.27 6.89
CA ILE A 26 -6.50 -4.12 5.98
C ILE A 26 -5.05 -4.24 6.45
N GLN A 27 -4.49 -5.45 6.31
CA GLN A 27 -3.07 -5.71 6.62
C GLN A 27 -2.19 -5.22 5.48
N VAL A 28 -1.44 -4.14 5.72
CA VAL A 28 -0.52 -3.52 4.77
C VAL A 28 0.89 -4.04 5.04
N GLU A 29 1.56 -4.44 3.97
CA GLU A 29 3.00 -4.72 3.96
C GLU A 29 3.69 -3.57 3.25
N ALA A 30 4.78 -3.06 3.81
CA ALA A 30 5.51 -1.96 3.23
C ALA A 30 6.97 -2.33 3.00
N THR A 31 7.49 -1.90 1.85
CA THR A 31 8.92 -1.98 1.53
C THR A 31 9.40 -0.62 1.07
N ILE A 32 10.61 -0.26 1.49
CA ILE A 32 11.28 0.94 1.05
C ILE A 32 12.66 0.56 0.53
N ASP A 33 13.02 1.13 -0.62
CA ASP A 33 14.37 1.05 -1.18
C ASP A 33 14.87 2.47 -1.51
N GLU A 34 15.99 2.60 -2.23
CA GLU A 34 16.56 3.91 -2.59
C GLU A 34 15.66 4.74 -3.51
N ALA A 35 14.79 4.10 -4.31
CA ALA A 35 13.99 4.75 -5.34
C ALA A 35 12.51 4.88 -4.97
N LYS A 36 11.95 3.94 -4.21
CA LYS A 36 10.50 3.86 -3.96
C LYS A 36 10.11 3.39 -2.57
N LEU A 37 8.95 3.85 -2.14
CA LEU A 37 8.14 3.29 -1.06
C LEU A 37 6.95 2.58 -1.68
N VAL A 38 6.72 1.32 -1.29
CA VAL A 38 5.57 0.54 -1.75
C VAL A 38 4.74 0.12 -0.54
N PHE A 39 3.44 0.41 -0.57
CA PHE A 39 2.45 -0.19 0.33
C PHE A 39 1.69 -1.27 -0.43
N ARG A 40 1.69 -2.49 0.09
CA ARG A 40 1.08 -3.66 -0.51
C ARG A 40 -0.06 -4.18 0.33
N TYR A 41 -1.14 -4.58 -0.33
CA TYR A 41 -2.19 -5.37 0.27
C TYR A 41 -2.31 -6.71 -0.46
N ARG A 42 -2.18 -7.79 0.32
CA ARG A 42 -2.42 -9.14 -0.19
C ARG A 42 -3.91 -9.40 -0.27
N LEU A 43 -4.41 -9.60 -1.48
CA LEU A 43 -5.75 -10.09 -1.73
C LEU A 43 -5.83 -11.57 -1.34
N ASP A 44 -6.98 -11.98 -0.79
CA ASP A 44 -7.27 -13.39 -0.59
C ASP A 44 -7.35 -14.08 -1.95
N ALA A 45 -6.71 -15.25 -2.10
CA ALA A 45 -6.58 -15.98 -3.37
C ALA A 45 -7.94 -16.36 -3.97
N PHE A 46 -8.98 -16.46 -3.13
CA PHE A 46 -10.35 -16.74 -3.54
C PHE A 46 -11.18 -15.46 -3.78
N SER A 47 -10.70 -14.30 -3.30
CA SER A 47 -11.34 -13.02 -3.58
C SER A 47 -10.88 -12.51 -4.95
N ARG A 48 -11.79 -12.48 -5.91
CA ARG A 48 -11.60 -11.74 -7.17
C ARG A 48 -12.28 -10.39 -7.01
N PRO A 49 -11.59 -9.35 -6.52
CA PRO A 49 -12.23 -8.04 -6.42
C PRO A 49 -12.65 -7.58 -7.82
N SER A 50 -13.77 -6.87 -7.91
CA SER A 50 -14.06 -6.09 -9.11
C SER A 50 -13.04 -4.97 -9.27
N LYS A 51 -12.94 -4.37 -10.47
CA LYS A 51 -12.08 -3.20 -10.68
C LYS A 51 -12.42 -2.09 -9.70
N GLN A 52 -13.71 -1.84 -9.46
CA GLN A 52 -14.15 -0.84 -8.48
C GLN A 52 -13.64 -1.13 -7.06
N GLN A 53 -13.72 -2.40 -6.61
CA GLN A 53 -13.23 -2.80 -5.29
C GLN A 53 -11.71 -2.67 -5.18
N ALA A 54 -10.98 -3.07 -6.23
CA ALA A 54 -9.52 -2.92 -6.28
C ALA A 54 -9.10 -1.45 -6.24
N VAL A 55 -9.77 -0.57 -7.00
CA VAL A 55 -9.53 0.88 -6.95
C VAL A 55 -9.79 1.43 -5.54
N ALA A 56 -10.87 1.01 -4.88
CA ALA A 56 -11.18 1.44 -3.52
C ALA A 56 -10.10 1.02 -2.51
N LEU A 57 -9.53 -0.18 -2.65
CA LEU A 57 -8.43 -0.65 -1.80
C LEU A 57 -7.15 0.14 -2.04
N LEU A 58 -6.77 0.37 -3.30
CA LEU A 58 -5.61 1.19 -3.66
C LEU A 58 -5.76 2.63 -3.14
N ALA A 59 -6.96 3.20 -3.25
CA ALA A 59 -7.26 4.54 -2.77
C ALA A 59 -7.08 4.67 -1.25
N LYS A 60 -7.40 3.63 -0.46
CA LYS A 60 -7.14 3.63 0.99
C LYS A 60 -5.65 3.70 1.30
N LEU A 61 -4.83 2.89 0.62
CA LEU A 61 -3.38 2.90 0.78
C LEU A 61 -2.79 4.27 0.41
N ASN A 62 -3.25 4.85 -0.70
CA ASN A 62 -2.80 6.16 -1.16
C ASN A 62 -3.25 7.30 -0.25
N ALA A 63 -4.48 7.25 0.27
CA ALA A 63 -4.99 8.23 1.22
C ALA A 63 -4.18 8.22 2.51
N TYR A 64 -3.85 7.03 3.04
CA TYR A 64 -3.03 6.91 4.23
C TYR A 64 -1.61 7.44 4.01
N TYR A 65 -0.95 7.10 2.89
CA TYR A 65 0.35 7.69 2.54
C TYR A 65 0.27 9.21 2.46
N THR A 66 -0.76 9.74 1.80
CA THR A 66 -0.98 11.19 1.66
C THR A 66 -1.17 11.86 3.02
N GLU A 67 -1.90 11.23 3.93
CA GLU A 67 -2.07 11.70 5.31
C GLU A 67 -0.73 11.76 6.04
N LEU A 68 0.06 10.68 6.02
CA LEU A 68 1.39 10.65 6.65
C LEU A 68 2.30 11.74 6.06
N HIS A 69 2.31 11.86 4.73
CA HIS A 69 3.12 12.83 4.01
C HIS A 69 2.71 14.28 4.32
N ASN A 70 1.42 14.57 4.50
CA ASN A 70 0.96 15.92 4.79
C ASN A 70 1.13 16.31 6.26
N THR A 71 0.94 15.36 7.17
CA THR A 71 0.89 15.63 8.61
C THR A 71 2.25 15.58 9.31
N SER A 72 3.27 14.96 8.71
CA SER A 72 4.60 14.80 9.35
C SER A 72 5.76 15.24 8.46
N GLU A 73 6.46 16.28 8.88
CA GLU A 73 7.70 16.74 8.25
C GLU A 73 8.82 15.70 8.36
N GLN A 74 8.89 14.99 9.50
CA GLN A 74 9.87 13.93 9.71
C GLN A 74 9.65 12.79 8.71
N PHE A 75 8.39 12.40 8.48
CA PHE A 75 8.05 11.39 7.49
C PHE A 75 8.42 11.84 6.06
N ARG A 76 8.10 13.09 5.67
CA ARG A 76 8.53 13.64 4.38
C ARG A 76 10.04 13.59 4.21
N THR A 77 10.78 13.98 5.24
CA THR A 77 12.25 13.97 5.23
C THR A 77 12.80 12.55 5.11
N PHE A 78 12.21 11.59 5.83
CA PHE A 78 12.58 10.18 5.78
C PHE A 78 12.36 9.57 4.38
N ILE A 79 11.21 9.83 3.77
CA ILE A 79 10.89 9.36 2.41
C ILE A 79 11.74 10.07 1.36
N GLY A 80 12.03 11.36 1.53
CA GLY A 80 12.85 12.14 0.61
C GLY A 80 12.19 12.25 -0.78
N SER A 81 12.97 12.01 -1.83
CA SER A 81 12.50 12.09 -3.23
C SER A 81 11.94 10.77 -3.79
N ARG A 82 11.77 9.76 -2.94
CA ARG A 82 11.28 8.44 -3.35
C ARG A 82 9.85 8.53 -3.88
N GLN A 83 9.58 7.74 -4.91
CA GLN A 83 8.23 7.61 -5.45
C GLN A 83 7.38 6.71 -4.55
N PHE A 84 6.09 7.01 -4.44
CA PHE A 84 5.13 6.15 -3.74
C PHE A 84 4.34 5.30 -4.73
N THR A 85 4.10 4.04 -4.36
CA THR A 85 3.19 3.15 -5.09
C THR A 85 2.34 2.35 -4.12
N ALA A 86 1.04 2.29 -4.38
CA ALA A 86 0.15 1.32 -3.76
C ALA A 86 0.03 0.08 -4.67
N GLU A 87 0.07 -1.12 -4.11
CA GLU A 87 0.01 -2.37 -4.86
C GLU A 87 -0.98 -3.35 -4.23
N LEU A 88 -1.78 -3.98 -5.09
CA LEU A 88 -2.54 -5.18 -4.75
C LEU A 88 -1.86 -6.37 -5.37
N TYR A 89 -1.70 -7.45 -4.61
CA TYR A 89 -1.13 -8.68 -5.12
C TYR A 89 -1.84 -9.91 -4.56
N VAL A 90 -1.70 -11.05 -5.23
CA VAL A 90 -2.15 -12.36 -4.74
C VAL A 90 -0.97 -13.30 -4.60
N PHE A 91 -0.97 -14.15 -3.59
CA PHE A 91 0.01 -15.23 -3.46
C PHE A 91 -0.57 -16.53 -4.05
N SER A 92 0.12 -17.08 -5.03
CA SER A 92 -0.29 -18.31 -5.74
C SER A 92 0.15 -19.62 -5.08
N GLY A 93 0.74 -19.57 -3.89
CA GLY A 93 1.39 -20.72 -3.25
C GLY A 93 2.88 -20.85 -3.58
N HIS A 94 3.33 -20.27 -4.71
CA HIS A 94 4.72 -20.36 -5.17
C HIS A 94 5.36 -18.97 -5.37
N MET A 95 4.56 -17.97 -5.73
CA MET A 95 5.01 -16.60 -5.94
C MET A 95 3.88 -15.58 -5.80
N ASP A 96 4.26 -14.33 -5.56
CA ASP A 96 3.38 -13.17 -5.55
C ASP A 96 3.13 -12.67 -6.99
N PHE A 97 1.88 -12.38 -7.30
CA PHE A 97 1.45 -11.79 -8.56
C PHE A 97 0.76 -10.45 -8.31
N SER A 98 1.32 -9.36 -8.85
CA SER A 98 0.67 -8.05 -8.84
C SER A 98 -0.65 -8.13 -9.62
N VAL A 99 -1.71 -7.57 -9.04
CA VAL A 99 -3.05 -7.46 -9.63
C VAL A 99 -3.26 -6.06 -10.19
N ALA A 100 -2.92 -5.06 -9.39
CA ALA A 100 -3.04 -3.65 -9.75
C ALA A 100 -2.06 -2.81 -8.95
N THR A 101 -1.51 -1.77 -9.58
CA THR A 101 -0.67 -0.78 -8.92
C THR A 101 -1.25 0.61 -9.16
N MET A 102 -1.16 1.49 -8.16
CA MET A 102 -1.54 2.89 -8.25
C MET A 102 -0.34 3.77 -7.91
N ASP A 103 -0.01 4.68 -8.81
CA ASP A 103 0.98 5.74 -8.63
C ASP A 103 0.39 7.11 -9.00
N GLN A 104 1.24 8.12 -9.14
CA GLN A 104 0.84 9.48 -9.55
C GLN A 104 0.22 9.57 -10.96
N ASN A 105 0.44 8.57 -11.82
CA ASN A 105 -0.08 8.51 -13.18
C ASN A 105 -1.43 7.76 -13.25
N GLY A 106 -1.86 7.12 -12.17
CA GLY A 106 -3.13 6.42 -12.07
C GLY A 106 -2.97 4.93 -11.76
N VAL A 107 -4.00 4.15 -12.12
CA VAL A 107 -4.03 2.70 -11.86
C VAL A 107 -3.55 1.94 -13.09
N GLN A 108 -2.52 1.13 -12.91
CA GLN A 108 -2.07 0.12 -13.86
C GLN A 108 -2.61 -1.25 -13.46
N TRP A 109 -3.27 -1.93 -14.39
CA TRP A 109 -3.78 -3.29 -14.21
C TRP A 109 -2.80 -4.32 -14.77
N HIS A 110 -2.55 -5.37 -14.00
CA HIS A 110 -1.63 -6.46 -14.38
C HIS A 110 -2.39 -7.76 -14.68
N VAL A 111 -3.68 -7.81 -14.36
CA VAL A 111 -4.59 -8.92 -14.66
C VAL A 111 -5.93 -8.40 -15.17
N ASN A 112 -6.66 -9.25 -15.88
CA ASN A 112 -8.04 -8.95 -16.29
C ASN A 112 -8.98 -9.20 -15.12
N LEU A 113 -9.56 -8.12 -14.59
CA LEU A 113 -10.65 -8.17 -13.61
C LEU A 113 -11.99 -7.84 -14.27
N ASN A 114 -13.06 -8.37 -13.69
CA ASN A 114 -14.41 -7.94 -14.03
C ASN A 114 -14.61 -6.48 -13.60
N GLU A 115 -15.43 -5.74 -14.34
CA GLU A 115 -15.81 -4.36 -14.00
C GLU A 115 -16.43 -4.27 -12.60
#